data_AF-A0A0K2ST65-F1
#
_entry.id   AF-A0A0K2ST65-F1
#
_cell.length_a   1.000
_cell.length_b   1.000
_cell.length_c   1.000
_cell.angle_alpha   90.00
_cell.angle_beta   90.00
_cell.angle_gamma   90.00
#
_symmetry.space_group_name_H-M   'P 1'
#
loop_
_entity.id
_entity.type
_entity.pdbx_description
1 polymer ?
#
loop_
_entity_poly.entity_id
_entity_poly.type
_entity_poly.pdbx_seq_one_letter_code
_entity_poly.pdbx_strand_id
1 'polypeptide(L)' 'TTVHWHGLEKTAGPDGVPNLSSSDGRRSPVIEPGEEFTYKLSLMRHGTFWYHS' A
#
# COMPACT_ATOMS: atom_id res chain seq x y z
N THR A 1 -10.07 5.82 -4.61
CA THR A 1 -9.58 4.42 -4.69
C THR A 1 -8.29 4.27 -3.91
N THR A 2 -7.99 3.06 -3.43
CA THR A 2 -6.64 2.68 -2.95
C THR A 2 -6.27 1.33 -3.54
N VAL A 3 -5.04 0.84 -3.34
CA VAL A 3 -4.65 -0.53 -3.71
C VAL A 3 -4.08 -1.24 -2.48
N HIS A 4 -4.79 -2.26 -2.00
CA HIS A 4 -4.30 -3.18 -0.97
C HIS A 4 -3.52 -4.33 -1.59
N TRP A 5 -2.57 -4.89 -0.83
CA TRP A 5 -1.64 -5.90 -1.31
C TRP A 5 -1.53 -7.06 -0.32
N HIS A 6 -2.24 -8.15 -0.59
CA HIS A 6 -2.34 -9.27 0.32
C HIS A 6 -1.05 -10.08 0.44
N GLY A 7 -0.68 -10.36 1.69
CA GLY A 7 0.39 -11.31 2.05
C GLY A 7 1.81 -10.74 1.96
N LEU A 8 1.98 -9.50 1.52
CA LEU A 8 3.29 -8.85 1.49
C LEU A 8 3.65 -8.28 2.87
N GLU A 9 4.82 -8.65 3.38
CA GLU A 9 5.43 -8.00 4.54
C GLU A 9 5.92 -6.60 4.13
N LYS A 10 5.27 -5.56 4.65
CA LYS A 10 5.57 -4.16 4.35
C LYS A 10 5.25 -3.26 5.53
N THR A 11 5.82 -2.06 5.51
CA THR A 11 5.41 -0.97 6.41
C THR A 11 3.99 -0.50 6.05
N ALA A 12 3.26 0.07 7.00
CA ALA A 12 1.85 0.47 6.83
C ALA A 12 1.59 1.53 5.72
N GLY A 13 2.64 2.21 5.26
CA GLY A 13 2.59 3.37 4.38
C GLY A 13 2.16 3.00 2.97
N PRO A 14 2.70 1.93 2.36
CA PRO A 14 2.25 1.39 1.08
C PRO A 14 1.15 0.32 1.15
N ASP A 15 0.44 0.15 2.27
CA ASP A 15 -0.51 -0.98 2.43
C ASP A 15 -1.91 -0.74 1.82
N GLY A 16 -2.21 0.50 1.40
CA GLY A 16 -3.48 0.86 0.78
C GLY A 16 -4.67 0.95 1.74
N VAL A 17 -4.46 0.70 3.04
CA VAL A 17 -5.48 0.84 4.08
C VAL A 17 -5.64 2.32 4.43
N PRO A 18 -6.81 2.94 4.18
CA PRO A 18 -7.02 4.35 4.50
C PRO A 18 -6.83 4.61 5.99
N ASN A 19 -6.16 5.72 6.33
CA ASN A 19 -5.89 6.18 7.70
C ASN A 19 -4.94 5.30 8.53
N LEU A 20 -4.32 4.27 7.95
CA LEU A 20 -3.24 3.54 8.60
C LEU A 20 -1.90 4.24 8.37
N SER A 21 -1.26 4.67 9.45
CA SER A 21 0.06 5.34 9.41
C SER A 21 1.17 4.34 9.68
N SER A 22 2.26 4.43 8.90
CA SER A 22 3.55 3.87 9.29
C SER A 22 4.13 4.60 10.49
N SER A 23 5.02 3.91 11.19
CA SER A 23 5.83 4.47 12.28
C SER A 23 6.71 5.65 11.84
N ASP A 24 6.98 5.82 10.54
CA ASP A 24 7.68 6.96 9.95
C ASP A 24 6.75 8.14 9.54
N GLY A 25 5.45 8.05 9.88
CA GLY A 25 4.45 9.08 9.60
C GLY A 25 3.88 9.04 8.18
N ARG A 26 4.31 8.12 7.30
CA ARG A 26 3.71 7.94 5.97
C ARG A 26 2.39 7.20 6.04
N ARG A 27 1.38 7.70 5.32
CA ARG A 27 0.06 7.08 5.17
C ARG A 27 -0.18 6.70 3.71
N SER A 28 -0.91 5.62 3.48
CA SER A 28 -1.53 5.40 2.18
C SER A 28 -2.64 6.44 1.96
N PRO A 29 -2.53 7.29 0.91
CA PRO A 29 -3.58 8.25 0.62
C PRO A 29 -4.79 7.57 -0.02
N VAL A 30 -5.96 8.17 0.15
CA VAL A 30 -7.07 7.95 -0.79
C VAL A 30 -6.66 8.64 -2.09
N ILE A 31 -6.72 7.91 -3.20
CA ILE A 31 -6.46 8.45 -4.54
C ILE A 31 -7.80 8.97 -5.07
N GLU A 32 -7.90 10.29 -5.23
CA GLU A 32 -9.12 10.94 -5.74
C GLU A 32 -9.28 10.74 -7.26
N PRO A 33 -10.49 10.93 -7.82
CA PRO A 33 -10.69 10.83 -9.26
C PRO A 33 -9.77 11.77 -10.06
N GLY A 34 -8.97 11.19 -10.96
CA GLY A 34 -8.01 11.94 -11.79
C GLY A 34 -6.64 12.16 -11.14
N GLU A 35 -6.44 11.71 -9.90
CA GLU A 35 -5.14 11.73 -9.24
C GLU A 35 -4.35 10.42 -9.44
N GLU A 36 -3.07 10.48 -9.14
CA GLU A 36 -2.15 9.35 -9.23
C GLU A 36 -1.31 9.20 -7.96
N PHE A 37 -0.99 7.96 -7.60
CA PHE A 37 -0.08 7.66 -6.50
C PHE A 37 0.84 6.49 -6.86
N THR A 38 2.14 6.63 -6.57
CA THR A 38 3.14 5.60 -6.83
C THR A 38 3.47 4.81 -5.55
N TYR A 39 3.03 3.55 -5.50
CA TYR A 39 3.46 2.61 -4.47
C TYR A 39 4.89 2.13 -4.74
N LYS A 40 5.76 2.21 -3.73
CA LYS A 40 7.11 1.61 -3.75
C LYS A 40 7.14 0.47 -2.74
N LEU A 41 7.33 -0.75 -3.26
CA LEU A 41 7.28 -1.98 -2.47
C LEU A 41 8.67 -2.63 -2.45
N SER A 42 9.10 -3.07 -1.27
CA SER A 42 10.24 -3.97 -1.11
C SER A 42 9.70 -5.38 -0.91
N LEU A 43 10.05 -6.30 -1.81
CA LEU A 43 9.58 -7.69 -1.76
C LEU A 43 10.63 -8.56 -1.07
N MET A 44 10.31 -9.04 0.13
CA MET A 44 11.27 -9.75 0.99
C MET A 44 11.16 -11.28 0.89
N ARG A 45 10.06 -11.80 0.33
CA ARG A 45 9.76 -13.24 0.28
C ARG A 45 9.18 -13.64 -1.07
N HIS A 46 9.52 -14.85 -1.52
CA HIS A 46 8.91 -15.46 -2.72
C HIS A 46 7.59 -16.14 -2.37
N GLY A 47 6.66 -16.17 -3.33
CA GLY A 47 5.34 -16.79 -3.15
C GLY A 47 4.31 -16.21 -4.11
N THR A 48 3.06 -16.63 -3.93
CA THR A 48 1.92 -16.06 -4.65
C THR A 48 1.26 -15.01 -3.77
N PHE A 49 1.14 -13.80 -4.32
CA PHE A 49 0.52 -12.64 -3.70
C PHE A 49 -0.49 -12.03 -4.66
N TRP A 50 -1.31 -11.11 -4.17
CA TRP A 50 -2.33 -10.45 -4.99
C TRP A 50 -2.61 -9.03 -4.48
N TYR A 51 -3.26 -8.23 -5.31
CA TYR A 51 -3.65 -6.87 -5.00
C TYR A 51 -5.06 -6.58 -5.50
N HIS A 52 -5.74 -5.63 -4.86
CA HIS A 52 -7.08 -5.20 -5.23
C HIS A 52 -7.38 -3.79 -4.73
N SER A 53 -8.47 -3.20 -5.22
CA SER A 53 -8.98 -1.92 -4.73
C SER A 53 -9.57 -2.02 -3.32
#